data_AF-A0A7R7CKP3-F1
#
_entry.id   AF-A0A7R7CKP3-F1
#
_cell.length_a   1.000
_cell.length_b   1.000
_cell.length_c   1.000
_cell.angle_alpha   90.00
_cell.angle_beta   90.00
_cell.angle_gamma   90.00
#
_symmetry.space_group_name_H-M   'P 1'
#
loop_
_entity.id
_entity.type
_entity.pdbx_description
1 polymer ?
#
loop_
_entity_poly.entity_id
_entity_poly.type
_entity_poly.pdbx_seq_one_letter_code
_entity_poly.pdbx_strand_id
1 'polypeptide(L)' 'MNSHLLATTPRMQIVWDVLEAAKDNSDEMVIAACRRLIVADRLGWKKHAERRDVELVMSLAG' A
#
# COMPACT_ATOMS: atom_id res chain seq x y z
N MET A 1 -14.45 10.22 22.40
CA MET A 1 -13.98 10.24 20.99
C MET A 1 -13.36 8.88 20.72
N ASN A 2 -14.09 7.99 20.05
CA ASN A 2 -13.62 6.63 19.78
C ASN A 2 -12.64 6.66 18.60
N SER A 3 -11.39 6.98 18.91
CA SER A 3 -10.28 6.79 18.00
C SER A 3 -9.97 5.30 17.95
N HIS A 4 -10.73 4.56 17.12
CA HIS A 4 -10.25 3.27 16.62
C HIS A 4 -8.93 3.57 15.89
N LEU A 5 -7.81 3.43 16.60
CA LEU A 5 -6.53 3.15 15.99
C LEU A 5 -6.77 1.89 15.17
N LEU A 6 -7.08 2.08 13.88
CA LEU A 6 -7.09 1.01 12.90
C LEU A 6 -5.68 0.45 12.96
N ALA A 7 -5.52 -0.66 13.67
CA ALA A 7 -4.28 -1.40 13.71
C ALA A 7 -3.94 -1.71 12.25
N THR A 8 -3.03 -0.92 11.70
CA THR A 8 -2.62 -1.06 10.32
C THR A 8 -1.93 -2.41 10.24
N THR A 9 -2.45 -3.29 9.39
CA THR A 9 -1.85 -4.62 9.25
C THR A 9 -0.37 -4.45 8.87
N PRO A 10 0.55 -5.34 9.31
CA PRO A 10 1.97 -5.23 8.96
C PRO A 10 2.21 -5.06 7.46
N ARG A 11 1.35 -5.68 6.65
CA ARG A 11 1.33 -5.52 5.19
C ARG A 11 1.00 -4.09 4.74
N MET A 12 -0.01 -3.46 5.34
CA MET A 12 -0.36 -2.09 4.98
C MET A 12 0.68 -1.08 5.45
N GLN A 13 1.42 -1.38 6.53
CA GLN A 13 2.56 -0.56 6.94
C GLN A 13 3.59 -0.46 5.79
N ILE A 14 3.97 -1.60 5.21
CA ILE A 14 4.86 -1.66 4.04
C ILE A 14 4.34 -0.79 2.88
N VAL A 15 3.04 -0.87 2.57
CA VAL A 15 2.44 -0.09 1.47
C VAL A 15 2.54 1.41 1.73
N TRP A 16 2.37 1.84 2.99
CA TRP A 16 2.50 3.24 3.39
C TRP A 16 3.95 3.72 3.34
N ASP A 17 4.89 2.92 3.85
CA ASP A 17 6.32 3.24 3.87
C ASP A 17 6.85 3.37 2.42
N VAL A 18 6.51 2.43 1.55
CA VAL A 18 6.87 2.48 0.12
C VAL A 18 6.21 3.66 -0.58
N LEU A 19 4.97 4.02 -0.23
CA LEU A 19 4.30 5.19 -0.80
C LEU A 19 5.00 6.50 -0.42
N GLU A 20 5.49 6.63 0.82
CA GLU A 20 6.24 7.79 1.27
C GLU A 20 7.56 7.91 0.51
N ALA A 21 8.35 6.83 0.46
CA ALA A 21 9.60 6.79 -0.30
C ALA A 21 9.39 7.05 -1.80
N ALA A 22 8.31 6.56 -2.40
CA ALA A 22 8.00 6.80 -3.80
C ALA A 22 7.63 8.26 -4.09
N LYS A 23 6.98 8.96 -3.15
CA LYS A 23 6.71 10.40 -3.27
C LYS A 23 8.00 11.21 -3.25
N ASP A 24 8.93 10.86 -2.34
CA ASP A 24 10.21 11.55 -2.23
C ASP A 24 11.04 11.41 -3.52
N ASN A 25 10.92 10.27 -4.21
CA ASN A 25 11.60 9.99 -5.48
C ASN A 25 10.77 10.34 -6.73
N SER A 26 9.53 10.84 -6.57
CA SER A 26 8.58 11.09 -7.67
C SER A 26 8.33 9.90 -8.60
N ASP A 27 8.34 8.67 -8.07
CA ASP A 27 8.06 7.45 -8.85
C ASP A 27 6.54 7.24 -8.99
N GLU A 28 5.98 7.82 -10.05
CA GLU A 28 4.54 7.77 -10.33
C GLU A 28 4.01 6.34 -10.50
N MET A 29 4.83 5.40 -10.97
CA MET A 29 4.40 4.01 -11.16
C MET A 29 4.17 3.34 -9.80
N VAL A 30 5.10 3.51 -8.87
CA VAL A 30 5.02 2.95 -7.52
C VAL A 30 3.93 3.65 -6.71
N ILE A 31 3.82 4.98 -6.81
CA ILE A 31 2.74 5.75 -6.17
C ILE A 31 1.37 5.23 -6.61
N ALA A 32 1.19 4.99 -7.91
CA ALA A 32 -0.08 4.48 -8.44
C ALA A 32 -0.39 3.06 -7.93
N ALA A 33 0.61 2.18 -7.86
CA ALA A 33 0.46 0.82 -7.33
C ALA A 33 0.07 0.84 -5.83
N CYS A 34 0.77 1.62 -5.01
CA CYS A 34 0.43 1.78 -3.59
C CYS A 34 -1.01 2.30 -3.40
N ARG A 35 -1.43 3.31 -4.18
CA ARG A 35 -2.80 3.84 -4.12
C ARG A 35 -3.86 2.78 -4.45
N ARG A 36 -3.62 1.94 -5.48
CA ARG A 36 -4.53 0.82 -5.81
C ARG A 36 -4.62 -0.20 -4.67
N LEU A 37 -3.49 -0.54 -4.04
CA LEU A 37 -3.47 -1.46 -2.90
C LEU A 37 -4.18 -0.89 -1.66
N ILE A 38 -4.08 0.41 -1.40
CA ILE A 38 -4.82 1.08 -0.32
C ILE A 38 -6.33 1.00 -0.56
N VAL A 39 -6.77 1.22 -1.80
CA VAL A 39 -8.19 1.06 -2.16
C VAL A 39 -8.62 -0.40 -2.03
N ALA A 40 -7.78 -1.35 -2.47
CA ALA A 40 -8.05 -2.77 -2.34
C ALA A 40 -8.17 -3.22 -0.88
N ASP A 41 -7.37 -2.68 0.04
CA ASP A 41 -7.46 -2.95 1.48
C ASP A 41 -8.84 -2.57 2.04
N ARG A 42 -9.36 -1.40 1.63
CA ARG A 42 -10.68 -0.91 2.03
C ARG A 42 -11.84 -1.72 1.44
N LEU A 43 -11.68 -2.22 0.22
CA LEU A 43 -12.72 -2.99 -0.49
C LEU A 43 -12.67 -4.50 -0.17
N GLY A 44 -11.56 -4.99 0.37
CA GLY A 44 -11.31 -6.41 0.61
C GLY A 44 -10.17 -6.93 -0.25
N TRP A 45 -8.97 -6.94 0.34
CA TRP A 45 -7.72 -7.22 -0.37
C TRP A 45 -7.71 -8.49 -1.21
N LYS A 46 -8.21 -9.61 -0.68
CA LYS A 46 -8.18 -10.91 -1.38
C LYS A 46 -8.87 -10.88 -2.75
N LYS A 47 -9.84 -9.98 -2.94
CA LYS A 47 -10.62 -9.85 -4.16
C LYS A 47 -10.13 -8.73 -5.08
N HIS A 48 -9.55 -7.68 -4.50
CA HIS A 48 -9.29 -6.43 -5.21
C HIS A 48 -7.81 -6.08 -5.37
N ALA A 49 -6.90 -6.74 -4.65
CA ALA A 49 -5.48 -6.49 -4.80
C ALA A 49 -4.95 -7.17 -6.06
N GLU A 50 -4.40 -6.38 -6.98
CA GLU A 50 -3.75 -6.91 -8.16
C GLU A 50 -2.40 -7.50 -7.81
N ARG A 51 -2.15 -8.74 -8.26
CA ARG A 51 -0.90 -9.46 -7.97
C ARG A 51 0.35 -8.67 -8.37
N ARG A 52 0.31 -7.98 -9.51
CA ARG A 52 1.43 -7.16 -10.01
C ARG A 52 1.76 -5.99 -9.10
N ASP A 53 0.74 -5.31 -8.58
CA ASP A 53 0.94 -4.21 -7.63
C ASP A 53 1.52 -4.71 -6.32
N VAL A 54 1.03 -5.87 -5.84
CA VAL A 54 1.56 -6.51 -4.63
C VAL A 54 3.03 -6.89 -4.83
N GLU A 55 3.38 -7.56 -5.93
CA GLU A 55 4.75 -7.97 -6.23
C GLU A 55 5.69 -6.76 -6.37
N LEU A 56 5.24 -5.70 -7.05
CA LEU A 56 6.00 -4.45 -7.19
C LEU A 56 6.28 -3.82 -5.82
N VAL A 57 5.24 -3.57 -5.03
CA VAL A 57 5.40 -2.89 -3.73
C VAL A 57 6.20 -3.74 -2.74
N MET A 58 6.00 -5.06 -2.72
CA MET A 58 6.76 -5.95 -1.85
C MET A 58 8.21 -6.11 -2.28
N SER A 59 8.54 -5.96 -3.56
CA SER A 59 9.94 -5.95 -4.03
C SER A 59 10.73 -4.72 -3.59
N LEU A 60 10.02 -3.66 -3.19
CA LEU A 60 10.59 -2.41 -2.69
C LEU A 60 10.60 -2.34 -1.15
N ALA A 61 10.06 -3.36 -0.48
CA ALA A 61 10.10 -3.49 0.96
C ALA A 61 11.46 -4.06 1.38
N GLY A 62 12.36 -3.19 1.85
CA GLY A 62 13.72 -3.53 2.27
C GLY A 62 14.11 -2.79 3.54
#